data_AF-A0AA88QUB2-F1
#
_entry.id   AF-A0AA88QUB2-F1
#
_cell.length_a   1.000
_cell.length_b   1.000
_cell.length_c   1.000
_cell.angle_alpha   90.00
_cell.angle_beta   90.00
_cell.angle_gamma   90.00
#
_symmetry.space_group_name_H-M   'P 1'
#
loop_
_entity.id
_entity.type
_entity.pdbx_description
1 polymer ?
#
loop_
_entity_poly.entity_id
_entity_poly.type
_entity_poly.pdbx_seq_one_letter_code
_entity_poly.pdbx_strand_id
1 'polypeptide(L)'
;MGITFIAGRLENVVGWYHSHPGYGCWLSGIDVSTQMLNQQFQEPFLAVVIDPTRTVSAGKVEIGAFRTYPEGYKPSDEPVSEYQTIPLNKIEDFGVHCKQYYSLDITYFKSSLDCHLLDLLWNKYWVNTLSSSPLLGNGDYVAGQISDLAEKLEQAESQLAHSRFGPLMAPPQRKKEARDLFQAALSCLAQVRARQVQRVLCLSGRGVGKLKEESQLAKITRDSAKITVEQVHGLMSQVIKDILFNSVRQSSRSGSESSSPEPMVEA
;
A
#
# COMPACT_ATOMS: atom_id res chain seq x y z
N MET A 1 38.42 -17.13 9.42
CA MET A 1 37.67 -17.33 10.68
C MET A 1 37.20 -15.97 11.16
N GLY A 2 35.90 -15.68 11.04
CA GLY A 2 35.34 -14.32 11.18
C GLY A 2 34.95 -13.92 12.62
N ILE A 3 34.75 -12.63 12.80
CA ILE A 3 34.50 -11.90 14.06
C ILE A 3 33.20 -12.37 14.78
N THR A 4 32.28 -13.04 14.08
CA THR A 4 30.98 -13.51 14.61
C THR A 4 31.08 -14.62 15.66
N PHE A 5 32.09 -15.50 15.57
CA PHE A 5 32.26 -16.61 16.50
C PHE A 5 32.55 -16.15 17.94
N ILE A 6 33.15 -14.97 18.11
CA ILE A 6 33.49 -14.41 19.42
C ILE A 6 32.22 -14.03 20.20
N ALA A 7 31.12 -13.74 19.51
CA ALA A 7 29.84 -13.39 20.12
C ALA A 7 28.85 -14.57 20.20
N GLY A 8 29.30 -15.81 19.91
CA GLY A 8 28.45 -17.00 19.92
C GLY A 8 27.45 -17.08 18.76
N ARG A 9 27.64 -16.32 17.67
CA ARG A 9 26.82 -16.43 16.45
C ARG A 9 27.43 -17.44 15.49
N LEU A 10 26.70 -18.52 15.25
CA LEU A 10 27.12 -19.65 14.40
C LEU A 10 26.58 -19.53 12.96
N GLU A 11 25.67 -18.60 12.72
CA GLU A 11 24.99 -18.40 11.46
C GLU A 11 25.93 -17.79 10.41
N ASN A 12 25.84 -18.32 9.19
CA ASN A 12 26.52 -17.76 8.03
C ASN A 12 25.67 -16.66 7.38
N VAL A 13 26.30 -15.87 6.51
CA VAL A 13 25.57 -14.92 5.66
C VAL A 13 24.71 -15.71 4.66
N VAL A 14 23.43 -15.35 4.56
CA VAL A 14 22.44 -16.01 3.68
C VAL A 14 21.77 -15.05 2.69
N GLY A 15 22.16 -13.78 2.71
CA GLY A 15 21.54 -12.76 1.88
C GLY A 15 21.90 -11.35 2.31
N TRP A 16 21.23 -10.38 1.68
CA TRP A 16 21.34 -8.96 1.97
C TRP A 16 19.96 -8.30 1.93
N TYR A 17 19.86 -7.13 2.55
CA TYR A 17 18.63 -6.34 2.52
C TYR A 17 18.93 -4.87 2.27
N HIS A 18 18.01 -4.19 1.60
CA HIS A 18 18.05 -2.74 1.40
C HIS A 18 16.64 -2.15 1.39
N SER A 19 16.55 -0.83 1.29
CA SER A 19 15.27 -0.13 1.35
C SER A 19 14.98 0.66 0.09
N HIS A 20 13.72 0.62 -0.33
CA HIS A 20 13.16 1.40 -1.44
C HIS A 20 12.08 2.34 -0.90
N PRO A 21 12.41 3.56 -0.43
CA PRO A 21 11.43 4.44 0.19
C PRO A 21 10.45 5.03 -0.84
N GLY A 22 9.20 4.59 -0.80
CA GLY A 22 8.08 5.19 -1.55
C GLY A 22 7.82 4.62 -2.95
N TYR A 23 8.61 3.67 -3.44
CA TYR A 23 8.47 3.12 -4.81
C TYR A 23 8.31 1.61 -4.87
N GLY A 24 8.02 0.96 -3.74
CA GLY A 24 7.65 -0.45 -3.68
C GLY A 24 8.83 -1.42 -3.60
N CYS A 25 8.50 -2.69 -3.37
CA CYS A 25 9.48 -3.76 -3.20
C CYS A 25 9.67 -4.50 -4.52
N TRP A 26 10.80 -4.25 -5.17
CA TRP A 26 11.24 -4.85 -6.44
C TRP A 26 12.76 -4.65 -6.59
N LEU A 27 13.41 -5.34 -7.53
CA LEU A 27 14.86 -5.19 -7.78
C LEU A 27 15.13 -4.32 -9.02
N SER A 28 15.92 -3.26 -8.85
CA SER A 28 16.46 -2.45 -9.95
C SER A 28 17.53 -3.19 -10.74
N GLY A 29 17.97 -2.64 -11.89
CA GLY A 29 19.08 -3.22 -12.64
C GLY A 29 20.39 -3.35 -11.82
N ILE A 30 20.64 -2.42 -10.90
CA ILE A 30 21.80 -2.47 -9.99
C ILE A 30 21.62 -3.59 -8.96
N ASP A 31 20.41 -3.73 -8.42
CA ASP A 31 20.10 -4.78 -7.43
C ASP A 31 20.19 -6.16 -8.06
N VAL A 32 19.68 -6.33 -9.30
CA VAL A 32 19.77 -7.59 -10.04
C VAL A 32 21.23 -7.96 -10.28
N SER A 33 22.06 -7.02 -10.75
CA SER A 33 23.49 -7.25 -10.98
C SER A 33 24.22 -7.66 -9.70
N THR A 34 23.92 -6.96 -8.59
CA THR A 34 24.48 -7.25 -7.27
C THR A 34 24.05 -8.63 -6.77
N GLN A 35 22.76 -8.96 -6.92
CA GLN A 35 22.21 -10.25 -6.50
C GLN A 35 22.75 -11.41 -7.33
N MET A 36 22.93 -11.24 -8.64
CA MET A 36 23.56 -12.25 -9.51
C MET A 36 24.99 -12.54 -9.07
N LEU A 37 25.79 -11.49 -8.81
CA LEU A 37 27.16 -11.65 -8.33
C LEU A 37 27.20 -12.39 -6.99
N ASN A 38 26.34 -12.02 -6.04
CA ASN A 38 26.32 -12.67 -4.74
C ASN A 38 25.84 -14.13 -4.82
N GLN A 39 24.82 -14.43 -5.62
CA GLN A 39 24.38 -15.81 -5.86
C GLN A 39 25.48 -16.65 -6.53
N GLN A 40 26.32 -16.07 -7.38
CA GLN A 40 27.40 -16.80 -8.04
C GLN A 40 28.50 -17.25 -7.07
N PHE A 41 28.82 -16.44 -6.05
CA PHE A 41 29.97 -16.69 -5.16
C PHE A 41 29.59 -17.14 -3.74
N GLN A 42 28.35 -16.91 -3.30
CA GLN A 42 27.91 -17.14 -1.91
C GLN A 42 26.56 -17.87 -1.82
N GLU A 43 26.29 -18.81 -2.73
CA GLU A 43 25.06 -19.61 -2.71
C GLU A 43 24.95 -20.44 -1.41
N PRO A 44 23.79 -20.46 -0.72
CA PRO A 44 22.52 -19.78 -1.05
C PRO A 44 22.47 -18.30 -0.65
N PHE A 45 21.96 -17.46 -1.55
CA PHE A 45 21.83 -16.02 -1.33
C PHE A 45 20.46 -15.46 -1.78
N LEU A 46 19.89 -14.54 -1.00
CA LEU A 46 18.63 -13.85 -1.33
C LEU A 46 18.74 -12.33 -1.10
N ALA A 47 17.88 -11.56 -1.77
CA ALA A 47 17.73 -10.12 -1.58
C ALA A 47 16.39 -9.81 -0.90
N VAL A 48 16.40 -8.96 0.14
CA VAL A 48 15.17 -8.44 0.78
C VAL A 48 15.06 -6.94 0.52
N VAL A 49 13.90 -6.50 0.06
CA VAL A 49 13.58 -5.08 -0.15
C VAL A 49 12.47 -4.66 0.79
N ILE A 50 12.68 -3.56 1.51
CA ILE A 50 11.69 -3.01 2.44
C ILE A 50 11.32 -1.59 2.00
N ASP A 51 10.02 -1.27 1.92
CA ASP A 51 9.55 0.09 1.71
C ASP A 51 9.03 0.68 3.04
N PRO A 52 9.86 1.43 3.79
CA PRO A 52 9.44 1.99 5.07
C PRO A 52 8.35 3.05 4.90
N THR A 53 8.36 3.82 3.80
CA THR A 53 7.39 4.89 3.56
C THR A 53 6.00 4.31 3.31
N ARG A 54 5.91 3.29 2.45
CA ARG A 54 4.63 2.59 2.21
C ARG A 54 4.18 1.81 3.43
N THR A 55 5.11 1.26 4.21
CA THR A 55 4.76 0.56 5.46
C THR A 55 3.99 1.47 6.42
N VAL A 56 4.44 2.71 6.58
CA VAL A 56 3.74 3.68 7.44
C VAL A 56 2.39 4.09 6.84
N SER A 57 2.33 4.33 5.52
CA SER A 57 1.09 4.78 4.85
C SER A 57 0.00 3.69 4.80
N ALA A 58 0.39 2.45 4.54
CA ALA A 58 -0.53 1.31 4.42
C ALA A 58 -0.89 0.70 5.79
N GLY A 59 -0.10 0.95 6.83
CA GLY A 59 -0.26 0.32 8.15
C GLY A 59 0.06 -1.19 8.15
N LYS A 60 0.77 -1.67 7.12
CA LYS A 60 1.18 -3.06 6.93
C LYS A 60 2.64 -3.07 6.48
N VAL A 61 3.43 -4.02 6.97
CA VAL A 61 4.84 -4.15 6.57
C VAL A 61 4.92 -4.48 5.08
N GLU A 62 5.51 -3.56 4.31
CA GLU A 62 5.80 -3.71 2.88
C GLU A 62 7.23 -4.25 2.73
N ILE A 63 7.30 -5.56 2.46
CA ILE A 63 8.54 -6.32 2.35
C ILE A 63 8.42 -7.31 1.21
N GLY A 64 9.47 -7.41 0.41
CA GLY A 64 9.61 -8.41 -0.65
C GLY A 64 10.94 -9.15 -0.51
N ALA A 65 10.93 -10.44 -0.84
CA ALA A 65 12.12 -11.28 -0.89
C ALA A 65 12.26 -11.80 -2.31
N PHE A 66 13.47 -11.72 -2.86
CA PHE A 66 13.70 -11.95 -4.28
C PHE A 66 14.96 -12.77 -4.52
N ARG A 67 14.92 -13.53 -5.61
CA ARG A 67 16.08 -14.22 -6.19
C ARG A 67 16.12 -14.01 -7.69
N THR A 68 17.33 -13.89 -8.24
CA THR A 68 17.53 -13.73 -9.68
C THR A 68 17.60 -15.08 -10.37
N TYR A 69 17.09 -15.13 -11.60
CA TYR A 69 17.27 -16.28 -12.46
C TYR A 69 18.73 -16.38 -12.94
N PRO A 70 19.27 -17.59 -13.13
CA PRO A 70 20.60 -17.76 -13.70
C PRO A 70 20.65 -17.29 -15.15
N GLU A 71 21.85 -16.92 -15.63
CA GLU A 71 22.04 -16.47 -17.01
C GLU A 71 21.54 -17.51 -18.02
N GLY A 72 20.77 -17.07 -19.00
CA GLY A 72 20.22 -17.92 -20.06
C GLY A 72 18.92 -18.63 -19.70
N TYR A 73 18.47 -18.60 -18.44
CA TYR A 73 17.15 -19.13 -18.07
C TYR A 73 16.05 -18.13 -18.42
N LYS A 74 15.06 -18.58 -19.20
CA LYS A 74 13.84 -17.83 -19.47
C LYS A 74 12.69 -18.46 -18.68
N PRO A 75 12.03 -17.73 -17.77
CA PRO A 75 10.84 -18.26 -17.11
C PRO A 75 9.75 -18.55 -18.14
N SER A 76 8.92 -19.56 -17.88
CA SER A 76 7.63 -19.70 -18.58
C SER A 76 6.81 -18.42 -18.40
N ASP A 77 5.97 -18.05 -19.37
CA ASP A 77 5.09 -16.87 -19.34
C ASP A 77 4.01 -16.99 -18.24
N GLU A 78 4.43 -17.14 -16.99
CA GLU A 78 3.58 -17.02 -15.81
C GLU A 78 3.24 -15.54 -15.59
N PRO A 79 2.02 -15.26 -15.11
CA PRO A 79 1.58 -13.90 -14.90
C PRO A 79 2.53 -13.17 -13.95
N VAL A 80 2.96 -11.99 -14.40
CA VAL A 80 3.80 -11.04 -13.66
C VAL A 80 3.24 -10.87 -12.23
N SER A 81 4.16 -10.89 -11.27
CA SER A 81 3.98 -10.61 -9.84
C SER A 81 2.91 -9.55 -9.52
N GLU A 82 2.34 -9.67 -8.32
CA GLU A 82 1.33 -8.77 -7.74
C GLU A 82 1.52 -7.30 -8.13
N TYR A 83 0.48 -6.66 -8.70
CA TYR A 83 0.53 -5.28 -9.18
C TYR A 83 0.92 -4.33 -8.04
N GLN A 84 1.97 -3.55 -8.26
CA GLN A 84 2.38 -2.47 -7.38
C GLN A 84 2.37 -1.14 -8.14
N THR A 85 1.91 -0.07 -7.48
CA THR A 85 2.02 1.29 -8.00
C THR A 85 3.48 1.70 -8.03
N ILE A 86 4.06 1.91 -9.21
CA ILE A 86 5.44 2.36 -9.40
C ILE A 86 5.43 3.80 -9.94
N PRO A 87 6.22 4.71 -9.36
CA PRO A 87 6.39 6.07 -9.89
C PRO A 87 6.92 6.09 -11.32
N LEU A 88 6.55 7.10 -12.10
CA LEU A 88 6.94 7.25 -13.51
C LEU A 88 8.46 7.25 -13.71
N ASN A 89 9.21 7.91 -12.83
CA ASN A 89 10.68 7.97 -12.91
C ASN A 89 11.39 6.62 -12.66
N LYS A 90 10.64 5.58 -12.27
CA LYS A 90 11.17 4.23 -11.98
C LYS A 90 10.55 3.12 -12.84
N ILE A 91 9.51 3.44 -13.62
CA ILE A 91 8.73 2.45 -14.35
C ILE A 91 9.53 1.78 -15.48
N GLU A 92 10.46 2.51 -16.11
CA GLU A 92 11.31 1.96 -17.18
C GLU A 92 12.28 0.91 -16.65
N ASP A 93 13.02 1.25 -15.59
CA ASP A 93 13.95 0.34 -14.92
C ASP A 93 13.24 -0.92 -14.41
N PHE A 94 12.07 -0.75 -13.78
CA PHE A 94 11.23 -1.89 -13.40
C PHE A 94 10.82 -2.74 -14.61
N GLY A 95 10.34 -2.11 -15.69
CA GLY A 95 9.85 -2.81 -16.87
C GLY A 95 10.91 -3.68 -17.56
N VAL A 96 12.17 -3.23 -17.56
CA VAL A 96 13.30 -3.97 -18.16
C VAL A 96 13.71 -5.17 -17.30
N HIS A 97 13.74 -5.02 -15.98
CA HIS A 97 14.35 -6.00 -15.09
C HIS A 97 13.36 -6.92 -14.38
N CYS A 98 12.05 -6.63 -14.38
CA CYS A 98 11.03 -7.41 -13.67
C CYS A 98 10.95 -8.91 -14.04
N LYS A 99 11.47 -9.31 -15.21
CA LYS A 99 11.51 -10.72 -15.66
C LYS A 99 12.78 -11.46 -15.25
N GLN A 100 13.76 -10.77 -14.67
CA GLN A 100 15.08 -11.32 -14.32
C GLN A 100 15.11 -11.92 -12.90
N TYR A 101 14.05 -11.76 -12.13
CA TYR A 101 13.93 -12.28 -10.77
C TYR A 101 12.51 -12.77 -10.50
N TYR A 102 12.35 -13.51 -9.40
CA TYR A 102 11.05 -13.95 -8.88
C TYR A 102 10.93 -13.61 -7.40
N SER A 103 9.69 -13.41 -6.95
CA SER A 103 9.38 -13.20 -5.55
C SER A 103 9.30 -14.54 -4.80
N LEU A 104 9.76 -14.53 -3.56
CA LEU A 104 9.63 -15.62 -2.62
C LEU A 104 8.51 -15.33 -1.62
N ASP A 105 7.78 -16.37 -1.22
CA ASP A 105 6.79 -16.25 -0.16
C ASP A 105 7.48 -15.96 1.19
N ILE A 106 6.97 -14.95 1.89
CA ILE A 106 7.50 -14.53 3.19
C ILE A 106 6.60 -15.05 4.29
N THR A 107 7.21 -15.78 5.23
CA THR A 107 6.58 -16.20 6.48
C THR A 107 7.36 -15.65 7.67
N TYR A 108 6.66 -15.24 8.71
CA TYR A 108 7.27 -14.79 9.96
C TYR A 108 7.18 -15.88 11.01
N PHE A 109 8.20 -15.96 11.86
CA PHE A 109 8.20 -16.79 13.05
C PHE A 109 8.66 -15.97 14.25
N LYS A 110 8.29 -16.42 15.44
CA LYS A 110 8.73 -15.84 16.72
C LYS A 110 8.94 -16.98 17.71
N SER A 111 9.88 -16.84 18.63
CA SER A 111 10.08 -17.83 19.69
C SER A 111 8.95 -17.76 20.73
N SER A 112 8.84 -18.78 21.58
CA SER A 112 7.89 -18.76 22.71
C SER A 112 8.16 -17.60 23.67
N LEU A 113 9.44 -17.27 23.89
CA LEU A 113 9.85 -16.14 24.71
C LEU A 113 9.50 -14.80 24.05
N ASP A 114 9.72 -14.66 22.73
CA ASP A 114 9.36 -13.44 22.00
C ASP A 114 7.84 -13.19 22.06
N CYS A 115 7.02 -14.25 21.97
CA CYS A 115 5.58 -14.13 22.16
C CYS A 115 5.26 -13.49 23.52
N HIS A 116 5.83 -14.05 24.59
CA HIS A 116 5.58 -13.57 25.94
C HIS A 116 6.07 -12.13 26.14
N LEU A 117 7.25 -11.80 25.61
CA LEU A 117 7.83 -10.47 25.74
C LEU A 117 7.03 -9.41 24.95
N LEU A 118 6.56 -9.74 23.75
CA LEU A 118 5.72 -8.84 22.95
C LEU A 118 4.37 -8.58 23.63
N ASP A 119 3.77 -9.58 24.27
CA ASP A 119 2.53 -9.42 25.02
C ASP A 119 2.73 -8.48 26.24
N LEU A 120 3.86 -8.61 26.94
CA LEU A 120 4.21 -7.71 28.04
C LEU A 120 4.51 -6.28 27.55
N LEU A 121 5.16 -6.13 26.39
CA LEU A 121 5.38 -4.82 25.78
C LEU A 121 4.06 -4.15 25.40
N TRP A 122 3.10 -4.92 24.88
CA TRP A 122 1.79 -4.38 24.50
C TRP A 122 1.08 -3.71 25.69
N ASN A 123 1.20 -4.27 26.89
CA ASN A 123 0.64 -3.68 28.12
C ASN A 123 1.15 -2.26 28.42
N LYS A 124 2.33 -1.90 27.91
CA LYS A 124 2.93 -0.57 28.07
C LYS A 124 2.80 0.30 26.81
N TYR A 125 2.84 -0.29 25.63
CA TYR A 125 2.98 0.43 24.36
C TYR A 125 1.67 0.64 23.59
N TRP A 126 0.53 0.09 24.03
CA TRP A 126 -0.78 0.29 23.37
C TRP A 126 -1.15 1.77 23.15
N VAL A 127 -0.70 2.65 24.06
CA VAL A 127 -0.95 4.10 23.97
C VAL A 127 -0.35 4.69 22.70
N ASN A 128 0.80 4.18 22.23
CA ASN A 128 1.44 4.66 21.01
C ASN A 128 0.61 4.37 19.76
N THR A 129 -0.11 3.24 19.74
CA THR A 129 -1.03 2.92 18.65
C THR A 129 -2.18 3.93 18.59
N LEU A 130 -2.76 4.28 19.75
CA LEU A 130 -3.84 5.25 19.83
C LEU A 130 -3.41 6.71 19.68
N SER A 131 -2.15 7.06 19.98
CA SER A 131 -1.65 8.43 19.80
C SER A 131 -1.12 8.69 18.39
N SER A 132 -0.89 7.64 17.60
CA SER A 132 -0.36 7.75 16.24
C SER A 132 -1.25 8.62 15.33
N SER A 133 -0.60 9.36 14.42
CA SER A 133 -1.27 10.22 13.45
C SER A 133 -0.62 10.04 12.07
N PRO A 134 -1.04 9.02 11.30
CA PRO A 134 -0.42 8.69 10.00
C PRO A 134 -0.50 9.84 8.98
N LEU A 135 -1.51 10.71 9.10
CA LEU A 135 -1.74 11.83 8.18
C LEU A 135 -0.65 12.91 8.23
N LEU A 136 -0.04 13.13 9.39
CA LEU A 136 0.95 14.19 9.56
C LEU A 136 2.37 13.72 9.19
N GLY A 137 2.68 12.44 9.44
CA GLY A 137 4.01 11.89 9.19
C GLY A 137 4.34 11.68 7.71
N ASN A 138 3.33 11.49 6.87
CA ASN A 138 3.51 11.06 5.47
C ASN A 138 3.05 12.10 4.44
N GLY A 139 2.90 13.37 4.84
CA GLY A 139 2.38 14.43 3.97
C GLY A 139 3.15 14.57 2.66
N ASP A 140 4.48 14.60 2.71
CA ASP A 140 5.34 14.74 1.53
C ASP A 140 5.22 13.54 0.57
N TYR A 141 5.09 12.34 1.13
CA TYR A 141 4.88 11.13 0.33
C TYR A 141 3.55 11.19 -0.42
N VAL A 142 2.48 11.58 0.27
CA VAL A 142 1.14 11.70 -0.34
C VAL A 142 1.12 12.79 -1.41
N ALA A 143 1.74 13.94 -1.15
CA ALA A 143 1.88 15.00 -2.15
C ALA A 143 2.64 14.51 -3.40
N GLY A 144 3.74 13.77 -3.20
CA GLY A 144 4.48 13.15 -4.29
C GLY A 144 3.67 12.13 -5.09
N GLN A 145 2.87 11.28 -4.42
CA GLN A 145 1.98 10.33 -5.09
C GLN A 145 0.89 11.02 -5.91
N ILE A 146 0.35 12.14 -5.42
CA ILE A 146 -0.65 12.93 -6.16
C ILE A 146 0.00 13.60 -7.38
N SER A 147 1.22 14.12 -7.24
CA SER A 147 1.99 14.69 -8.36
C SER A 147 2.25 13.64 -9.45
N ASP A 148 2.74 12.45 -9.07
CA ASP A 148 2.97 11.33 -10.00
C ASP A 148 1.68 10.88 -10.69
N LEU A 149 0.57 10.82 -9.94
CA LEU A 149 -0.74 10.48 -10.49
C LEU A 149 -1.22 11.53 -11.52
N ALA A 150 -0.99 12.81 -11.26
CA ALA A 150 -1.35 13.89 -12.19
C ALA A 150 -0.55 13.79 -13.51
N GLU A 151 0.76 13.54 -13.42
CA GLU A 151 1.62 13.33 -14.59
C GLU A 151 1.18 12.09 -15.39
N LYS A 152 0.86 10.97 -14.73
CA LYS A 152 0.31 9.77 -15.40
C LYS A 152 -0.99 10.07 -16.14
N LEU A 153 -1.86 10.90 -15.56
CA LEU A 153 -3.13 11.28 -16.16
C LEU A 153 -2.93 12.15 -17.40
N GLU A 154 -2.00 13.11 -17.36
CA GLU A 154 -1.64 13.95 -18.52
C GLU A 154 -1.06 13.12 -19.68
N GLN A 155 -0.22 12.13 -19.38
CA GLN A 155 0.30 11.19 -20.38
C GLN A 155 -0.80 10.34 -21.03
N ALA A 156 -1.76 9.86 -20.23
CA ALA A 156 -2.89 9.07 -20.73
C ALA A 156 -3.85 9.93 -21.59
N GLU A 157 -4.09 11.19 -21.19
CA GLU A 157 -4.89 12.13 -21.99
C GLU A 157 -4.22 12.43 -23.34
N SER A 158 -2.91 12.67 -23.33
CA SER A 158 -2.14 12.93 -24.55
C SER A 158 -2.19 11.77 -25.56
N GLN A 159 -2.15 10.52 -25.07
CA GLN A 159 -2.29 9.33 -25.91
C GLN A 159 -3.70 9.19 -26.49
N LEU A 160 -4.74 9.48 -25.70
CA LEU A 160 -6.13 9.49 -26.18
C LEU A 160 -6.37 10.60 -27.21
N ALA A 161 -5.75 11.77 -27.04
CA ALA A 161 -5.82 12.87 -28.01
C ALA A 161 -5.14 12.51 -29.34
N HIS A 162 -3.98 11.86 -29.30
CA HIS A 162 -3.31 11.36 -30.52
C HIS A 162 -4.11 10.26 -31.21
N SER A 163 -4.82 9.41 -30.46
CA SER A 163 -5.68 8.36 -31.02
C SER A 163 -6.97 8.90 -31.67
N ARG A 164 -7.30 10.20 -31.52
CA ARG A 164 -8.52 10.83 -32.06
C ARG A 164 -8.36 11.46 -33.45
N PHE A 165 -7.17 11.41 -34.08
CA PHE A 165 -6.97 11.90 -35.46
C PHE A 165 -7.23 10.83 -36.54
N GLY A 166 -8.39 10.16 -36.47
CA GLY A 166 -8.99 9.39 -37.59
C GLY A 166 -10.29 10.07 -38.06
N PRO A 167 -10.68 9.98 -39.36
CA PRO A 167 -11.73 10.85 -39.88
C PRO A 167 -13.15 10.45 -39.41
N LEU A 168 -13.79 11.44 -38.77
CA LEU A 168 -15.19 11.87 -38.77
C LEU A 168 -16.32 11.09 -38.02
N MET A 169 -16.98 11.89 -37.15
CA MET A 169 -18.40 11.93 -36.71
C MET A 169 -18.93 11.03 -35.58
N ALA A 170 -19.13 11.64 -34.39
CA ALA A 170 -20.37 11.58 -33.60
C ALA A 170 -20.39 12.68 -32.50
N PRO A 171 -21.56 13.24 -32.12
CA PRO A 171 -21.66 14.37 -31.17
C PRO A 171 -21.48 13.93 -29.69
N PRO A 172 -21.22 14.87 -28.75
CA PRO A 172 -20.60 14.55 -27.47
C PRO A 172 -21.59 14.03 -26.42
N GLN A 173 -21.38 12.80 -25.92
CA GLN A 173 -22.07 12.24 -24.74
C GLN A 173 -21.37 12.57 -23.41
N ARG A 174 -20.93 13.82 -23.18
CA ARG A 174 -20.18 14.21 -21.96
C ARG A 174 -20.93 14.01 -20.62
N LYS A 175 -22.26 13.91 -20.62
CA LYS A 175 -23.06 13.77 -19.37
C LYS A 175 -23.25 12.33 -18.90
N LYS A 176 -22.96 11.32 -19.73
CA LYS A 176 -23.15 9.90 -19.39
C LYS A 176 -21.88 9.32 -18.76
N GLU A 177 -20.72 9.60 -19.34
CA GLU A 177 -19.42 9.16 -18.83
C GLU A 177 -19.10 9.70 -17.42
N ALA A 178 -19.45 10.94 -17.10
CA ALA A 178 -19.25 11.51 -15.76
C ALA A 178 -20.16 10.85 -14.70
N ARG A 179 -21.37 10.44 -15.08
CA ARG A 179 -22.28 9.67 -14.20
C ARG A 179 -21.78 8.25 -14.01
N ASP A 180 -21.25 7.63 -15.06
CA ASP A 180 -20.71 6.28 -15.00
C ASP A 180 -19.40 6.23 -14.19
N LEU A 181 -18.55 7.26 -14.26
CA LEU A 181 -17.35 7.42 -13.41
C LEU A 181 -17.71 7.66 -11.94
N PHE A 182 -18.72 8.49 -11.66
CA PHE A 182 -19.20 8.71 -10.29
C PHE A 182 -19.86 7.45 -9.72
N GLN A 183 -20.62 6.71 -10.55
CA GLN A 183 -21.22 5.43 -10.19
C GLN A 183 -20.15 4.34 -9.98
N ALA A 184 -19.07 4.33 -10.78
CA ALA A 184 -17.95 3.41 -10.61
C ALA A 184 -17.18 3.71 -9.32
N ALA A 185 -16.93 4.99 -9.00
CA ALA A 185 -16.31 5.41 -7.74
C ALA A 185 -17.17 5.03 -6.52
N LEU A 186 -18.50 5.25 -6.59
CA LEU A 186 -19.43 4.79 -5.56
C LEU A 186 -19.47 3.26 -5.44
N SER A 187 -19.39 2.52 -6.56
CA SER A 187 -19.35 1.05 -6.54
C SER A 187 -18.04 0.51 -5.94
N CYS A 188 -16.93 1.22 -6.13
CA CYS A 188 -15.64 0.90 -5.54
C CYS A 188 -15.68 1.11 -4.01
N LEU A 189 -16.25 2.22 -3.55
CA LEU A 189 -16.51 2.48 -2.12
C LEU A 189 -17.47 1.45 -1.51
N ALA A 190 -18.48 1.00 -2.26
CA ALA A 190 -19.40 -0.06 -1.83
C ALA A 190 -18.71 -1.45 -1.76
N GLN A 191 -17.77 -1.74 -2.67
CA GLN A 191 -16.97 -2.97 -2.66
C GLN A 191 -15.96 -3.03 -1.52
N VAL A 192 -15.49 -1.89 -1.02
CA VAL A 192 -14.66 -1.83 0.20
C VAL A 192 -15.44 -2.32 1.43
N ARG A 193 -16.75 -2.08 1.50
CA ARG A 193 -17.61 -2.61 2.58
C ARG A 193 -17.81 -4.13 2.50
N ALA A 194 -17.78 -4.71 1.29
CA ALA A 194 -17.97 -6.14 1.08
C ALA A 194 -16.70 -6.99 1.30
N ARG A 195 -15.49 -6.38 1.22
CA ARG A 195 -14.22 -7.11 1.36
C ARG A 195 -13.79 -7.40 2.79
N GLN A 196 -14.41 -6.81 3.81
CA GLN A 196 -14.16 -7.19 5.21
C GLN A 196 -15.01 -8.37 5.71
N VAL A 197 -16.01 -8.86 4.95
CA VAL A 197 -16.90 -9.95 5.43
C VAL A 197 -16.75 -11.27 4.66
N GLN A 198 -16.18 -11.31 3.45
CA GLN A 198 -16.09 -12.57 2.69
C GLN A 198 -14.68 -13.17 2.67
N ARG A 199 -14.21 -13.63 3.84
CA ARG A 199 -13.14 -14.64 3.94
C ARG A 199 -13.69 -15.97 4.44
N VAL A 200 -14.87 -16.39 3.97
CA VAL A 200 -15.35 -17.79 4.05
C VAL A 200 -16.28 -18.02 2.84
N LEU A 201 -16.11 -19.16 2.16
CA LEU A 201 -16.88 -19.73 1.03
C LEU A 201 -16.46 -19.39 -0.42
N CYS A 202 -15.52 -20.22 -0.89
CA CYS A 202 -15.49 -20.99 -2.14
C CYS A 202 -16.01 -20.41 -3.47
N LEU A 203 -15.08 -20.40 -4.44
CA LEU A 203 -15.13 -21.15 -5.71
C LEU A 203 -16.51 -21.34 -6.36
N SER A 204 -16.77 -20.59 -7.43
CA SER A 204 -17.43 -21.15 -8.62
C SER A 204 -17.08 -20.34 -9.85
N GLY A 205 -16.62 -21.05 -10.89
CA GLY A 205 -15.91 -20.48 -12.02
C GLY A 205 -16.76 -19.67 -12.99
N ARG A 206 -16.07 -18.84 -13.77
CA ARG A 206 -16.47 -18.46 -15.13
C ARG A 206 -15.26 -17.97 -15.92
N GLY A 207 -14.95 -18.72 -16.98
CA GLY A 207 -14.46 -18.23 -18.27
C GLY A 207 -13.11 -17.50 -18.28
N VAL A 208 -12.07 -18.23 -18.68
CA VAL A 208 -10.80 -17.69 -19.18
C VAL A 208 -11.08 -16.79 -20.39
N GLY A 209 -11.13 -15.48 -20.16
CA GLY A 209 -10.99 -14.47 -21.20
C GLY A 209 -9.53 -14.05 -21.29
N LYS A 210 -8.97 -14.04 -22.51
CA LYS A 210 -7.64 -13.49 -22.80
C LYS A 210 -7.42 -12.19 -22.02
N LEU A 211 -6.34 -12.14 -21.24
CA LEU A 211 -5.88 -10.95 -20.53
C LEU A 211 -5.74 -9.81 -21.56
N LYS A 212 -6.73 -8.91 -21.59
CA LYS A 212 -6.57 -7.61 -22.23
C LYS A 212 -5.47 -6.90 -21.47
N GLU A 213 -4.44 -6.49 -22.18
CA GLU A 213 -3.45 -5.54 -21.68
C GLU A 213 -4.21 -4.39 -20.97
N GLU A 214 -3.97 -4.24 -19.67
CA GLU A 214 -4.75 -3.30 -18.88
C GLU A 214 -4.52 -1.88 -19.39
N SER A 215 -5.61 -1.19 -19.69
CA SER A 215 -5.56 0.22 -20.10
C SER A 215 -4.79 1.04 -19.06
N GLN A 216 -3.96 1.98 -19.52
CA GLN A 216 -3.28 2.94 -18.64
C GLN A 216 -4.27 3.65 -17.71
N LEU A 217 -5.48 3.95 -18.19
CA LEU A 217 -6.53 4.56 -17.38
C LEU A 217 -6.98 3.64 -16.23
N ALA A 218 -6.99 2.32 -16.44
CA ALA A 218 -7.29 1.37 -15.38
C ALA A 218 -6.18 1.35 -14.31
N LYS A 219 -4.91 1.46 -14.70
CA LYS A 219 -3.78 1.58 -13.78
C LYS A 219 -3.87 2.86 -12.94
N ILE A 220 -4.13 4.00 -13.60
CA ILE A 220 -4.36 5.31 -12.94
C ILE A 220 -5.53 5.23 -11.96
N THR A 221 -6.62 4.57 -12.33
CA THR A 221 -7.78 4.39 -11.45
C THR A 221 -7.45 3.56 -10.21
N ARG A 222 -6.56 2.57 -10.31
CA ARG A 222 -6.10 1.82 -9.13
C ARG A 222 -5.16 2.62 -8.25
N ASP A 223 -4.22 3.34 -8.86
CA ASP A 223 -3.28 4.20 -8.14
C ASP A 223 -4.05 5.28 -7.35
N SER A 224 -5.05 5.93 -7.95
CA SER A 224 -5.90 6.92 -7.29
C SER A 224 -6.77 6.32 -6.17
N ALA A 225 -7.33 5.13 -6.40
CA ALA A 225 -8.11 4.42 -5.39
C ALA A 225 -7.23 4.03 -4.18
N LYS A 226 -5.99 3.58 -4.42
CA LYS A 226 -5.03 3.22 -3.36
C LYS A 226 -4.71 4.43 -2.48
N ILE A 227 -4.34 5.57 -3.08
CA ILE A 227 -4.04 6.81 -2.34
C ILE A 227 -5.25 7.21 -1.48
N THR A 228 -6.46 7.17 -2.06
CA THR A 228 -7.69 7.53 -1.36
C THR A 228 -7.94 6.63 -0.14
N VAL A 229 -7.78 5.32 -0.29
CA VAL A 229 -7.99 4.36 0.81
C VAL A 229 -7.00 4.61 1.95
N GLU A 230 -5.72 4.86 1.64
CA GLU A 230 -4.70 5.17 2.66
C GLU A 230 -5.06 6.47 3.43
N GLN A 231 -5.52 7.52 2.73
CA GLN A 231 -5.94 8.76 3.39
C GLN A 231 -7.19 8.57 4.26
N VAL A 232 -8.16 7.78 3.80
CA VAL A 232 -9.37 7.47 4.56
C VAL A 232 -9.04 6.69 5.83
N HIS A 233 -8.10 5.73 5.80
CA HIS A 233 -7.64 5.03 7.01
C HIS A 233 -7.01 6.00 8.03
N GLY A 234 -6.20 6.96 7.56
CA GLY A 234 -5.63 7.99 8.41
C GLY A 234 -6.69 8.90 9.04
N LEU A 235 -7.70 9.32 8.27
CA LEU A 235 -8.82 10.13 8.75
C LEU A 235 -9.70 9.38 9.74
N MET A 236 -10.00 8.11 9.46
CA MET A 236 -10.76 7.25 10.37
C MET A 236 -10.09 7.17 11.74
N SER A 237 -8.76 7.06 11.77
CA SER A 237 -8.00 7.04 13.02
C SER A 237 -8.15 8.36 13.81
N GLN A 238 -8.23 9.51 13.15
CA GLN A 238 -8.48 10.79 13.83
C GLN A 238 -9.90 10.88 14.37
N VAL A 239 -10.89 10.47 13.58
CA VAL A 239 -12.31 10.49 13.99
C VAL A 239 -12.53 9.60 15.21
N ILE A 240 -11.94 8.39 15.23
CA ILE A 240 -12.01 7.49 16.38
C ILE A 240 -11.43 8.16 17.63
N LYS A 241 -10.26 8.80 17.52
CA LYS A 241 -9.64 9.51 18.65
C LYS A 241 -10.52 10.66 19.16
N ASP A 242 -11.11 11.43 18.26
CA ASP A 242 -12.00 12.53 18.63
C ASP A 242 -13.26 12.04 19.38
N ILE A 243 -13.86 10.95 18.90
CA ILE A 243 -15.01 10.31 19.58
C ILE A 243 -14.61 9.81 20.96
N LEU A 244 -13.47 9.10 21.07
CA LEU A 244 -13.04 8.50 22.33
C LEU A 244 -12.65 9.53 23.40
N PHE A 245 -11.98 10.63 23.01
CA PHE A 245 -11.35 11.54 23.98
C PHE A 245 -12.02 12.91 24.08
N ASN A 246 -12.68 13.40 23.02
CA ASN A 246 -13.23 14.76 22.98
C ASN A 246 -14.75 14.81 23.08
N SER A 247 -15.46 13.80 22.55
CA SER A 247 -16.94 13.78 22.54
C SER A 247 -17.58 13.55 23.92
N VAL A 248 -16.92 12.82 24.82
CA VAL A 248 -17.44 12.49 26.18
C VAL A 248 -17.63 13.75 27.05
N ARG A 249 -16.89 14.83 26.78
CA ARG A 249 -17.01 16.10 27.54
C ARG A 249 -18.19 16.97 27.13
N GLN A 250 -18.79 16.73 25.96
CA GLN A 250 -19.89 17.55 25.46
C GLN A 250 -21.24 17.15 26.09
N SER A 251 -21.45 15.87 26.43
CA SER A 251 -22.71 15.43 27.06
C SER A 251 -22.82 15.80 28.54
N SER A 252 -21.71 16.03 29.24
CA SER A 252 -21.71 16.40 30.66
C SER A 252 -21.94 17.90 30.92
N ARG A 253 -21.84 18.75 29.88
CA ARG A 253 -21.98 20.21 30.01
C ARG A 253 -23.40 20.73 29.78
N SER A 254 -24.30 19.91 29.24
CA SER A 254 -25.71 20.28 28.99
C SER A 254 -26.66 19.96 30.16
N GLY A 255 -26.13 19.59 31.34
CA GLY A 255 -26.93 19.09 32.48
C GLY A 255 -26.93 19.97 33.74
N SER A 256 -26.35 21.17 33.74
CA SER A 256 -26.22 21.99 34.95
C SER A 256 -26.57 23.46 34.72
N GLU A 257 -27.80 23.76 34.33
CA GLU A 257 -28.34 25.13 34.41
C GLU A 257 -29.87 25.11 34.46
N SER A 258 -30.44 24.90 35.66
CA SER A 258 -31.76 25.43 36.02
C SER A 258 -32.01 25.36 37.54
N SER A 259 -31.63 26.41 38.26
CA SER A 259 -32.28 26.74 39.53
C SER A 259 -32.19 28.25 39.76
N SER A 260 -33.14 29.00 39.22
CA SER A 260 -33.40 30.38 39.61
C SER A 260 -34.36 30.39 40.80
N PRO A 261 -34.16 31.23 41.84
CA PRO A 261 -35.05 31.28 42.99
C PRO A 261 -36.30 32.14 42.73
N GLU A 262 -37.46 31.70 43.21
CA GLU A 262 -38.75 32.43 43.14
C GLU A 262 -38.78 33.64 44.09
N PRO A 263 -39.47 34.76 43.73
CA PRO A 263 -39.67 35.88 44.63
C PRO A 263 -40.92 35.67 45.52
N MET A 264 -40.78 35.96 46.81
CA MET A 264 -41.88 36.00 47.77
C MET A 264 -42.84 37.16 47.48
N VAL A 265 -44.15 36.87 47.45
CA VAL A 265 -45.22 37.87 47.47
C VAL A 265 -45.75 37.96 48.91
N GLU A 266 -45.65 39.15 49.50
CA GLU A 266 -46.15 39.49 50.83
C GLU A 266 -47.64 39.86 50.75
N ALA A 267 -48.43 39.43 51.74
CA ALA A 267 -49.85 39.73 51.93
C ALA A 267 -50.04 40.62 53.15
#